data_AF-A0A933RGX3-F1
#
_entry.id   AF-A0A933RGX3-F1
#
_cell.length_a   1.000
_cell.length_b   1.000
_cell.length_c   1.000
_cell.angle_alpha   90.00
_cell.angle_beta   90.00
_cell.angle_gamma   90.00
#
_symmetry.space_group_name_H-M   'P 1'
#
loop_
_entity.id
_entity.type
_entity.pdbx_description
1 polymer ?
#
loop_
_entity_poly.entity_id
_entity_poly.type
_entity_poly.pdbx_seq_one_letter_code
_entity_poly.pdbx_strand_id
1 'polypeptide(L)'
;MKALVTGGGGQLASDLQELLPDARVLSHAELDIADEAAVARAAEGVDVIFNCAAFHNVDVCETEPDSAWAVNVRAVRHMATLGPKLVHLSTNGSRRLGRV
;
A
#
# COMPACT_ATOMS: atom_id res chain seq x y z
N MET A 1 -13.71 14.91 -1.08
CA MET A 1 -12.61 14.10 -1.64
C MET A 1 -12.83 12.67 -1.20
N LYS A 2 -12.84 11.70 -2.11
CA LYS A 2 -12.96 10.27 -1.82
C LYS A 2 -11.57 9.69 -1.63
N ALA A 3 -11.23 9.34 -0.39
CA ALA A 3 -9.95 8.77 -0.03
C ALA A 3 -10.05 7.25 0.18
N LEU A 4 -9.07 6.53 -0.33
CA LEU A 4 -8.83 5.11 -0.02
C LEU A 4 -7.56 5.00 0.82
N VAL A 5 -7.62 4.29 1.95
CA VAL A 5 -6.46 3.98 2.78
C VAL A 5 -6.25 2.46 2.74
N THR A 6 -5.07 2.01 2.32
CA THR A 6 -4.69 0.59 2.34
C THR A 6 -3.93 0.26 3.63
N GLY A 7 -3.93 -1.00 4.07
CA GLY A 7 -3.20 -1.39 5.28
C GLY A 7 -3.89 -0.96 6.57
N GLY A 8 -5.22 -0.96 6.58
CA GLY A 8 -6.09 -0.48 7.66
C GLY A 8 -5.82 -0.97 9.08
N GLY A 9 -5.04 -2.04 9.26
CA GLY A 9 -4.63 -2.53 10.59
C GLY A 9 -3.33 -1.92 11.12
N GLY A 10 -2.67 -1.05 10.35
CA GLY A 10 -1.42 -0.39 10.75
C GLY A 10 -1.65 0.91 11.52
N GLN A 11 -0.67 1.29 12.35
CA GLN A 11 -0.71 2.48 13.21
C GLN A 11 -1.12 3.75 12.44
N LEU A 12 -0.46 4.00 11.32
CA LEU A 12 -0.74 5.21 10.54
C LEU A 12 -2.10 5.19 9.85
N ALA A 13 -2.62 4.01 9.47
CA ALA A 13 -3.95 3.94 8.90
C ALA A 13 -5.01 4.30 9.95
N SER A 14 -4.80 3.93 11.22
CA SER A 14 -5.63 4.35 12.35
C SER A 14 -5.57 5.87 12.56
N ASP A 15 -4.38 6.47 12.59
CA ASP A 15 -4.23 7.92 12.72
C ASP A 15 -4.89 8.68 11.55
N LEU A 16 -4.76 8.15 10.32
CA LEU A 16 -5.42 8.72 9.14
C LEU A 16 -6.93 8.60 9.21
N GLN A 17 -7.48 7.53 9.78
CA GLN A 17 -8.92 7.36 9.94
C GLN A 17 -9.51 8.42 10.87
N GLU A 18 -8.79 8.82 11.92
CA GLU A 18 -9.20 9.90 12.81
C GLU A 18 -9.22 11.27 12.09
N LEU A 19 -8.25 11.51 11.21
CA LEU A 19 -8.13 12.76 10.44
C LEU A 19 -9.05 12.80 9.21
N LEU A 20 -9.41 11.64 8.67
CA LEU A 20 -10.20 11.46 7.46
C LEU A 20 -11.36 10.49 7.75
N PRO A 21 -12.39 10.91 8.52
CA PRO A 21 -13.46 10.03 8.98
C PRO A 21 -14.29 9.40 7.84
N ASP A 22 -14.32 10.06 6.68
CA ASP A 22 -15.02 9.58 5.47
C ASP A 22 -14.14 8.72 4.55
N ALA A 23 -12.88 8.48 4.91
CA ALA A 23 -11.99 7.65 4.11
C ALA A 23 -12.42 6.18 4.17
N ARG A 24 -12.35 5.49 3.02
CA ARG A 24 -12.52 4.04 2.99
C ARG A 24 -11.21 3.39 3.39
N VAL A 25 -11.15 2.86 4.61
CA VAL A 25 -9.97 2.18 5.16
C VAL A 25 -10.14 0.68 4.97
N LEU A 26 -9.19 0.04 4.28
CA LEU A 26 -9.22 -1.41 4.01
C LEU A 26 -7.99 -2.08 4.62
N SER A 27 -8.23 -3.10 5.45
CA SER A 27 -7.21 -4.00 5.97
C SER A 27 -6.63 -4.91 4.87
N HIS A 28 -5.55 -5.62 5.18
CA HIS A 28 -4.97 -6.60 4.25
C HIS A 28 -5.95 -7.73 3.89
N ALA A 29 -6.82 -8.12 4.83
CA ALA A 29 -7.84 -9.14 4.58
C ALA A 29 -8.95 -8.67 3.64
N GLU A 30 -9.21 -7.36 3.58
CA GLU A 30 -10.23 -6.75 2.70
C GLU A 30 -9.65 -6.36 1.35
N LEU A 31 -8.36 -6.00 1.31
CA LEU A 31 -7.65 -5.64 0.09
C LEU A 31 -6.18 -6.08 0.19
N ASP A 32 -5.86 -7.20 -0.47
CA ASP A 32 -4.48 -7.53 -0.78
C ASP A 32 -4.00 -6.65 -1.94
N ILE A 33 -3.04 -5.77 -1.66
CA ILE A 33 -2.52 -4.85 -2.67
C ILE A 33 -1.66 -5.55 -3.74
N ALA A 34 -1.29 -6.82 -3.55
CA ALA A 34 -0.66 -7.63 -4.58
C ALA A 34 -1.65 -8.09 -5.67
N ASP A 35 -2.96 -8.05 -5.41
CA ASP A 35 -3.99 -8.31 -6.42
C ASP A 35 -4.32 -7.02 -7.19
N GLU A 36 -3.68 -6.86 -8.34
CA GLU A 36 -3.86 -5.69 -9.22
C GLU A 36 -5.33 -5.45 -9.61
N ALA A 37 -6.12 -6.50 -9.80
CA ALA A 37 -7.52 -6.37 -10.19
C ALA A 37 -8.39 -5.92 -9.00
N ALA A 38 -8.13 -6.43 -7.79
CA ALA A 38 -8.77 -5.95 -6.58
C ALA A 38 -8.45 -4.48 -6.31
N VAL A 39 -7.19 -4.07 -6.47
CA VAL A 39 -6.77 -2.68 -6.32
C VAL A 39 -7.43 -1.78 -7.36
N ALA A 40 -7.51 -2.20 -8.62
CA ALA A 40 -8.17 -1.44 -9.68
C ALA A 40 -9.65 -1.18 -9.35
N ARG A 41 -10.38 -2.22 -8.96
CA ARG A 41 -11.79 -2.11 -8.52
C ARG A 41 -11.94 -1.20 -7.31
N ALA A 42 -11.02 -1.31 -6.35
CA ALA A 42 -11.02 -0.44 -5.18
C ALA A 42 -10.74 1.03 -5.56
N ALA A 43 -9.91 1.29 -6.55
CA ALA A 43 -9.56 2.66 -6.98
C ALA A 43 -10.65 3.36 -7.79
N GLU A 44 -11.71 2.67 -8.22
CA GLU A 44 -12.79 3.26 -9.02
C GLU A 44 -13.47 4.44 -8.30
N GLY A 45 -13.44 5.62 -8.93
CA GLY A 45 -14.05 6.84 -8.40
C GLY A 45 -13.36 7.41 -7.15
N VAL A 46 -12.15 6.95 -6.82
CA VAL A 46 -11.31 7.47 -5.73
C VAL A 46 -10.49 8.66 -6.22
N ASP A 47 -10.37 9.70 -5.40
CA ASP A 47 -9.55 10.89 -5.72
C ASP A 47 -8.08 10.71 -5.28
N VAL A 48 -7.87 10.02 -4.17
CA VAL A 48 -6.54 9.80 -3.56
C VAL A 48 -6.44 8.43 -2.88
N ILE A 49 -5.31 7.77 -3.06
CA ILE A 49 -4.92 6.54 -2.37
C ILE A 49 -3.79 6.87 -1.39
N PHE A 50 -4.01 6.61 -0.11
CA PHE A 50 -2.98 6.58 0.93
C PHE A 50 -2.52 5.13 1.09
N ASN A 51 -1.35 4.80 0.53
CA ASN A 51 -0.79 3.47 0.63
C ASN A 51 0.00 3.31 1.94
N CYS A 52 -0.65 2.80 2.98
CA CYS A 52 -0.05 2.45 4.26
C CYS A 52 0.25 0.95 4.39
N ALA A 53 -0.11 0.14 3.40
CA ALA A 53 0.29 -1.26 3.32
C ALA A 53 1.76 -1.39 2.93
N ALA A 54 2.52 -2.21 3.68
CA ALA A 54 3.92 -2.49 3.41
C ALA A 54 4.32 -3.87 3.96
N PHE A 55 5.18 -4.56 3.22
CA PHE A 55 5.87 -5.75 3.70
C PHE A 55 7.17 -5.31 4.37
N HIS A 56 7.13 -5.17 5.71
CA HIS A 56 8.14 -4.42 6.47
C HIS A 56 9.03 -5.28 7.39
N ASN A 57 8.77 -6.59 7.47
CA ASN A 57 9.65 -7.49 8.21
C ASN A 57 10.93 -7.72 7.40
N VAL A 58 12.01 -7.01 7.76
CA VAL A 58 13.27 -6.98 7.01
C VAL A 58 13.89 -8.36 6.86
N ASP A 59 13.91 -9.16 7.93
CA ASP A 59 14.48 -10.51 7.90
C ASP A 59 13.72 -11.39 6.89
N VAL A 60 12.40 -11.28 6.87
CA VAL A 60 11.56 -12.02 5.92
C VAL A 60 11.70 -11.46 4.50
N CYS A 61 11.90 -10.15 4.33
CA CYS A 61 12.20 -9.57 3.00
C CYS A 61 13.48 -10.17 2.39
N GLU A 62 14.48 -10.49 3.22
CA GLU A 62 15.73 -11.09 2.76
C GLU A 62 15.56 -12.56 2.35
N THR A 63 14.67 -13.30 3.02
CA THR A 63 14.39 -14.71 2.69
C THR A 63 13.30 -14.89 1.63
N GLU A 64 12.39 -13.92 1.48
CA GLU A 64 11.25 -13.94 0.57
C GLU A 64 11.21 -12.68 -0.31
N PRO A 65 12.19 -12.52 -1.22
CA PRO A 65 12.30 -11.32 -2.05
C PRO A 65 11.07 -11.14 -2.95
N ASP A 66 10.50 -12.20 -3.51
CA ASP A 66 9.34 -12.07 -4.40
C ASP A 66 8.10 -11.52 -3.68
N SER A 67 7.85 -11.95 -2.44
CA SER A 67 6.77 -11.42 -1.58
C SER A 67 6.98 -9.94 -1.31
N ALA A 68 8.21 -9.56 -0.91
CA ALA A 68 8.56 -8.16 -0.68
C ALA A 68 8.43 -7.30 -1.95
N TRP A 69 8.84 -7.82 -3.10
CA TRP A 69 8.73 -7.12 -4.39
C TRP A 69 7.28 -6.98 -4.86
N ALA A 70 6.44 -7.99 -4.63
CA ALA A 70 5.02 -7.92 -4.98
C ALA A 70 4.34 -6.73 -4.28
N VAL A 71 4.56 -6.59 -2.96
CA VAL A 71 3.93 -5.56 -2.14
C VAL A 71 4.61 -4.20 -2.25
N ASN A 72 5.93 -4.13 -2.10
CA ASN A 72 6.64 -2.85 -1.98
C ASN A 72 7.02 -2.22 -3.33
N VAL A 73 6.94 -2.97 -4.43
CA VAL A 73 7.35 -2.50 -5.76
C VAL A 73 6.22 -2.61 -6.78
N ARG A 74 5.73 -3.83 -7.05
CA ARG A 74 4.76 -4.07 -8.12
C ARG A 74 3.42 -3.42 -7.81
N ALA A 75 2.88 -3.63 -6.61
CA ALA A 75 1.64 -3.00 -6.18
C ALA A 75 1.70 -1.46 -6.22
N VAL A 76 2.81 -0.87 -5.76
CA VAL A 76 3.01 0.59 -5.78
C VAL A 76 3.06 1.12 -7.20
N ARG A 77 3.79 0.43 -8.09
CA ARG A 77 3.85 0.76 -9.52
C ARG A 77 2.46 0.70 -10.14
N HIS A 78 1.69 -0.35 -9.86
CA HIS A 78 0.33 -0.51 -10.37
C HIS A 78 -0.57 0.65 -9.90
N MET A 79 -0.60 0.92 -8.60
CA MET A 79 -1.37 2.04 -8.03
C MET A 79 -1.06 3.39 -8.68
N ALA A 80 0.22 3.66 -8.98
CA ALA A 80 0.64 4.89 -9.64
C ALA A 80 0.09 5.06 -11.07
N THR A 81 -0.37 3.98 -11.70
CA THR A 81 -0.93 4.00 -13.07
C THR A 81 -2.45 4.10 -13.13
N LEU A 82 -3.16 3.99 -12.00
CA LEU A 82 -4.63 3.89 -11.97
C LEU A 82 -5.37 5.22 -12.12
N GLY A 83 -4.69 6.36 -11.92
CA GLY A 83 -5.27 7.69 -12.09
C GLY A 83 -5.46 8.53 -10.81
N PRO A 84 -5.89 7.97 -9.65
CA PRO A 84 -5.96 8.72 -8.40
C PRO A 84 -4.58 9.27 -7.99
N LYS A 85 -4.57 10.32 -7.17
CA LYS A 85 -3.32 10.75 -6.51
C LYS A 85 -2.82 9.63 -5.61
N LEU A 86 -1.52 9.36 -5.62
CA LEU A 86 -0.91 8.35 -4.76
C LEU A 86 -0.02 9.02 -3.70
N VAL A 87 -0.38 8.81 -2.43
CA VAL A 87 0.51 9.07 -1.29
C VAL A 87 1.07 7.73 -0.85
N HIS A 88 2.34 7.50 -1.14
CA HIS A 88 3.04 6.27 -0.77
C HIS A 88 4.11 6.57 0.28
N LEU A 89 4.09 5.79 1.35
CA LEU A 89 5.02 5.92 2.45
C LEU A 89 6.19 4.98 2.22
N SER A 90 7.37 5.57 2.22
CA SER A 90 8.63 4.84 2.09
C SER A 90 9.35 4.80 3.44
N THR A 91 10.53 4.19 3.46
CA THR A 91 11.37 4.05 4.64
C THR A 91 12.76 4.60 4.39
N ASN A 92 13.45 5.02 5.45
CA ASN A 92 14.89 5.32 5.41
C ASN A 92 15.75 4.05 5.30
N GLY A 93 15.18 2.86 5.54
CA GLY A 93 15.85 1.56 5.48
C GLY A 93 16.08 1.02 4.07
N SER A 94 16.06 1.85 3.02
CA SER A 94 16.23 1.40 1.64
C SER A 94 17.63 0.82 1.42
N ARG A 95 17.74 -0.51 1.38
CA ARG A 95 18.89 -1.21 0.83
C ARG A 95 18.61 -1.54 -0.64
N ARG A 96 19.63 -1.48 -1.51
CA ARG A 96 19.50 -1.94 -2.90
C ARG A 96 19.20 -3.44 -2.88
N LEU A 97 17.94 -3.81 -3.16
CA LEU A 97 17.56 -5.17 -3.50
C LEU A 97 18.32 -5.56 -4.78
N GLY A 98 19.24 -6.52 -4.68
CA GLY A 98 20.11 -6.95 -5.80
C GLY A 98 21.62 -6.82 -5.60
N ARG A 99 22.10 -6.53 -4.39
CA ARG A 99 23.48 -6.84 -3.99
C ARG A 99 23.48 -7.85 -2.83
N VAL A 100 23.26 -9.11 -3.20
CA VAL A 100 23.83 -10.29 -2.51
C VAL A 100 24.90 -10.87 -3.41
#